data_AF-A0A3M1PN28-F1
#
_entry.id   AF-A0A3M1PN28-F1
#
_cell.length_a   1.000
_cell.length_b   1.000
_cell.length_c   1.000
_cell.angle_alpha   90.00
_cell.angle_beta   90.00
_cell.angle_gamma   90.00
#
_symmetry.space_group_name_H-M   'P 1'
#
loop_
_entity.id
_entity.type
_entity.pdbx_description
1 polymer ?
#
loop_
_entity_poly.entity_id
_entity_poly.type
_entity_poly.pdbx_seq_one_letter_code
_entity_poly.pdbx_strand_id
1 'polypeptide(L)'
;MKRNVWGLVFIFLLVLLVDARPAWAYIGPGAGFAFLTSFFMLFASFFMAFFTFLTWPIRVLLRFFKRRKALANAKTDRVVILGLDGLEPTLTERLMSEGKLPNLKKLQEQGSYSHLQTTYPALSPVAWSAFSTGVGPGRHNIFDFLSRDRH
;
A
#
# COMPACT_ATOMS: atom_id res chain seq x y z
N MET A 1 -54.40 27.54 37.70
CA MET A 1 -54.09 28.18 36.40
C MET A 1 -52.62 27.95 36.04
N LYS A 2 -52.31 26.97 35.18
CA LYS A 2 -50.93 26.73 34.72
C LYS A 2 -50.61 27.78 33.63
N ARG A 3 -49.68 28.70 33.88
CA ARG A 3 -49.26 29.71 32.91
C ARG A 3 -48.54 29.00 31.75
N ASN A 4 -48.97 29.28 30.52
CA ASN A 4 -48.52 28.59 29.32
C ASN A 4 -47.16 29.15 28.85
N VAL A 5 -46.11 28.87 29.61
CA VAL A 5 -44.75 29.42 29.42
C VAL A 5 -44.19 29.10 28.04
N TRP A 6 -44.51 27.93 27.49
CA TRP A 6 -44.10 27.51 26.15
C TRP A 6 -44.62 28.41 25.03
N GLY A 7 -45.82 28.98 25.17
CA GLY A 7 -46.36 29.91 24.20
C GLY A 7 -45.58 31.23 24.17
N LEU A 8 -45.17 31.72 25.34
CA LEU A 8 -44.34 32.93 25.45
C LEU A 8 -42.93 32.71 24.91
N VAL A 9 -42.33 31.54 25.17
CA VAL A 9 -41.02 31.17 24.61
C VAL A 9 -41.10 31.07 23.09
N PHE A 10 -42.16 30.46 22.55
CA PHE A 10 -42.34 30.35 21.10
C PHE A 10 -42.52 31.72 20.43
N ILE A 11 -43.32 32.61 21.02
CA ILE A 11 -43.49 33.98 20.53
C ILE A 11 -42.17 34.75 20.63
N PHE A 12 -41.42 34.61 21.72
CA PHE A 12 -40.12 35.25 21.89
C PHE A 12 -39.09 34.78 20.84
N LEU A 13 -39.03 33.48 20.56
CA LEU A 13 -38.19 32.92 19.50
C LEU A 13 -38.62 33.40 18.10
N LEU A 14 -39.93 33.50 17.85
CA LEU A 14 -40.46 34.08 16.62
C LEU A 14 -40.07 35.55 16.45
N VAL A 15 -40.13 36.35 17.52
CA VAL A 15 -39.71 37.76 17.49
C VAL A 15 -38.21 37.87 17.23
N LEU A 16 -37.38 37.01 17.83
CA LEU A 16 -35.93 36.97 17.57
C LEU A 16 -35.60 36.58 16.11
N LEU A 17 -36.40 35.70 15.49
CA LEU A 17 -36.25 35.35 14.07
C LEU A 17 -36.69 36.47 13.13
N VAL A 18 -37.69 37.27 13.52
CA VAL A 18 -38.20 38.39 12.71
C VAL A 18 -37.29 39.62 12.80
N ASP A 19 -36.63 39.86 13.94
CA ASP A 19 -35.62 40.94 14.11
C ASP A 19 -34.20 40.49 13.72
N ALA A 20 -34.07 39.36 12.99
CA ALA A 20 -32.81 38.91 12.44
C ALA A 20 -32.35 39.87 11.33
N ARG A 21 -31.66 40.94 11.74
CA ARG A 21 -31.05 41.89 10.80
C ARG A 21 -30.02 41.16 9.93
N PRO A 22 -29.92 41.48 8.63
CA PRO A 22 -28.89 40.91 7.78
C PRO A 22 -27.52 41.26 8.34
N ALA A 23 -26.84 40.29 8.95
CA ALA A 23 -25.46 40.40 9.34
C ALA A 23 -24.62 40.23 8.07
N TRP A 24 -24.10 41.34 7.56
CA TRP A 24 -23.18 41.36 6.42
C TRP A 24 -21.82 40.82 6.85
N ALA A 25 -21.75 39.52 7.12
CA ALA A 25 -20.51 38.82 7.35
C ALA A 25 -19.81 38.65 6.00
N TYR A 26 -18.61 39.21 5.87
CA TYR A 26 -17.77 39.00 4.70
C TYR A 26 -17.43 37.51 4.59
N ILE A 27 -18.07 36.82 3.65
CA ILE A 27 -17.64 35.49 3.21
C ILE A 27 -16.49 35.76 2.24
N GLY A 28 -15.26 35.60 2.73
CA GLY A 28 -14.06 35.81 1.92
C GLY A 28 -14.05 34.94 0.66
N PRO A 29 -13.19 35.24 -0.32
CA PRO A 29 -13.16 34.55 -1.62
C PRO A 29 -12.91 33.04 -1.48
N GLY A 30 -12.46 32.58 -0.30
CA GLY A 30 -12.22 31.19 0.05
C GLY A 30 -13.39 30.25 -0.22
N ALA A 31 -14.65 30.69 -0.07
CA ALA A 31 -15.80 29.83 -0.39
C ALA A 31 -15.87 29.51 -1.89
N GLY A 32 -15.58 30.50 -2.74
CA GLY A 32 -15.47 30.32 -4.19
C GLY A 32 -14.29 29.45 -4.57
N PHE A 33 -13.13 29.64 -3.93
CA PHE A 33 -11.96 28.78 -4.14
C PHE A 33 -12.23 27.34 -3.74
N ALA A 34 -12.82 27.08 -2.56
CA ALA A 34 -13.14 25.74 -2.09
C ALA A 34 -14.15 25.02 -3.01
N PHE A 35 -15.15 25.75 -3.51
CA PHE A 35 -16.11 25.20 -4.46
C PHE A 35 -15.44 24.89 -5.81
N LEU A 36 -14.66 25.83 -6.35
CA LEU A 36 -13.98 25.68 -7.64
C LEU A 36 -12.97 24.52 -7.61
N THR A 37 -12.18 24.40 -6.54
CA THR A 37 -11.21 23.31 -6.38
C THR A 37 -11.89 21.97 -6.19
N SER A 38 -12.96 21.89 -5.40
CA SER A 38 -13.71 20.64 -5.20
C SER A 38 -14.38 20.17 -6.48
N PHE A 39 -14.97 21.09 -7.25
CA PHE A 39 -15.54 20.80 -8.57
C PHE A 39 -14.46 20.31 -9.53
N PHE A 40 -13.31 20.98 -9.60
CA PHE A 40 -12.19 20.55 -10.45
C PHE A 40 -11.64 19.19 -10.05
N MET A 41 -11.52 18.89 -8.75
CA MET A 41 -11.08 17.57 -8.28
C MET A 41 -12.06 16.47 -8.67
N LEU A 42 -13.37 16.71 -8.52
CA LEU A 42 -14.39 15.77 -8.95
C LEU A 42 -14.33 15.54 -10.46
N PHE A 43 -14.22 16.62 -11.24
CA PHE A 43 -14.06 16.53 -12.69
C PHE A 43 -12.79 15.77 -13.10
N ALA A 44 -11.63 16.12 -12.53
CA ALA A 44 -10.36 15.46 -12.81
C ALA A 44 -10.38 13.97 -12.44
N SER A 45 -10.97 13.61 -11.30
CA SER A 45 -11.11 12.21 -10.88
C SER A 45 -12.00 11.40 -11.82
N PHE A 46 -13.09 12.00 -12.34
CA PHE A 46 -13.92 11.38 -13.37
C PHE A 46 -13.12 11.06 -14.64
N PHE A 47 -12.33 12.01 -15.17
CA PHE A 47 -11.50 11.77 -16.35
C PHE A 47 -10.40 10.74 -16.08
N MET A 48 -9.75 10.78 -14.92
CA MET A 48 -8.74 9.78 -14.52
C MET A 48 -9.35 8.37 -14.47
N ALA A 49 -10.54 8.23 -13.90
CA ALA A 49 -11.27 6.96 -13.87
C ALA A 49 -11.65 6.52 -15.29
N PHE A 50 -12.18 7.43 -16.12
CA PHE A 50 -12.55 7.17 -17.50
C PHE A 50 -11.35 6.70 -18.35
N PHE A 51 -10.24 7.43 -18.33
CA PHE A 51 -9.02 7.04 -19.04
C PHE A 51 -8.43 5.74 -18.48
N THR A 52 -8.52 5.52 -17.16
CA THR A 52 -8.09 4.25 -16.57
C THR A 52 -8.89 3.08 -17.09
N PHE A 53 -10.22 3.21 -17.12
CA PHE A 53 -11.13 2.20 -17.65
C PHE A 53 -10.90 1.96 -19.15
N LEU A 54 -10.77 3.03 -19.94
CA LEU A 54 -10.54 2.96 -21.39
C LEU A 54 -9.19 2.30 -21.73
N THR A 55 -8.15 2.63 -20.98
CA THR A 55 -6.81 2.07 -21.20
C THR A 55 -6.61 0.70 -20.54
N TRP A 56 -7.48 0.28 -19.61
CA TRP A 56 -7.39 -1.02 -18.94
C TRP A 56 -7.37 -2.20 -19.93
N PRO A 57 -8.31 -2.36 -20.88
CA PRO A 57 -8.28 -3.50 -21.81
C PRO A 57 -7.03 -3.50 -22.68
N ILE A 58 -6.57 -2.33 -23.14
CA ILE A 58 -5.32 -2.20 -23.90
C ILE A 58 -4.13 -2.64 -23.04
N ARG A 59 -4.05 -2.17 -21.79
CA ARG A 59 -2.99 -2.56 -20.85
C ARG A 59 -3.02 -4.06 -20.54
N VAL A 60 -4.20 -4.65 -20.37
CA VAL A 60 -4.39 -6.10 -20.17
C VAL A 60 -3.91 -6.87 -21.40
N LEU A 61 -4.29 -6.44 -22.59
CA LEU A 61 -3.88 -7.06 -23.85
C LEU A 61 -2.36 -6.98 -24.05
N LEU A 62 -1.75 -5.81 -23.82
CA LEU A 62 -0.30 -5.62 -23.87
C LEU A 62 0.42 -6.50 -22.83
N ARG A 63 -0.10 -6.58 -21.60
CA ARG A 63 0.45 -7.47 -20.56
C ARG A 63 0.34 -8.93 -20.95
N PHE A 64 -0.76 -9.34 -21.57
CA PHE A 64 -0.96 -10.71 -22.03
C PHE A 64 0.09 -11.13 -23.06
N PHE A 65 0.32 -10.30 -24.08
CA PHE A 65 1.37 -10.56 -25.08
C PHE A 65 2.78 -10.52 -24.48
N LYS A 66 3.09 -9.53 -23.63
CA LYS A 66 4.40 -9.45 -22.95
C LYS A 66 4.65 -10.65 -22.04
N ARG A 67 3.65 -11.09 -21.28
CA ARG A 67 3.73 -12.26 -20.37
C ARG A 67 3.93 -13.55 -21.15
N ARG A 68 3.20 -13.74 -22.26
CA ARG A 68 3.41 -14.89 -23.16
C ARG A 68 4.84 -14.95 -23.66
N LYS A 69 5.39 -13.83 -24.11
CA LYS A 69 6.78 -13.75 -24.57
C LYS A 69 7.79 -14.02 -23.45
N ALA A 70 7.54 -13.53 -22.24
CA ALA A 70 8.40 -13.78 -21.08
C ALA A 70 8.40 -15.27 -20.66
N LEU A 71 7.25 -15.94 -20.75
CA LEU A 71 7.11 -17.36 -20.41
C LEU A 71 7.48 -18.30 -21.55
N ALA A 72 7.56 -17.83 -22.80
CA ALA A 72 7.89 -18.67 -23.95
C ALA A 72 9.24 -19.40 -23.81
N ASN A 73 10.17 -18.81 -23.06
CA ASN A 73 11.49 -19.38 -22.77
C ASN A 73 11.59 -20.06 -21.40
N ALA A 74 10.47 -20.20 -20.67
CA ALA A 74 10.49 -20.85 -19.36
C ALA A 74 10.73 -22.35 -19.52
N LYS A 75 11.70 -22.90 -18.77
CA LYS A 75 11.98 -24.34 -18.77
C LYS A 75 11.01 -25.16 -17.90
N THR A 76 10.21 -24.50 -17.06
CA THR A 76 9.26 -25.14 -16.15
C THR A 76 7.95 -24.35 -16.14
N ASP A 77 6.83 -25.05 -15.97
CA ASP A 77 5.50 -24.41 -15.93
C ASP A 77 5.22 -23.70 -14.61
N ARG A 78 5.85 -24.17 -13.53
CA ARG A 78 5.66 -23.66 -12.17
C ARG A 78 6.98 -23.66 -11.42
N VAL A 79 7.18 -22.60 -10.64
CA VAL A 79 8.30 -22.43 -9.72
C VAL A 79 7.71 -21.96 -8.39
N VAL A 80 8.11 -22.61 -7.31
CA VAL A 80 7.79 -22.18 -5.94
C VAL A 80 9.10 -21.76 -5.29
N ILE A 81 9.14 -20.55 -4.75
CA ILE A 81 10.27 -20.08 -3.96
C ILE A 81 9.79 -19.93 -2.52
N LEU A 82 10.46 -20.64 -1.61
CA LEU A 82 10.19 -20.60 -0.18
C LEU A 82 11.36 -19.90 0.50
N GLY A 83 11.11 -18.74 1.11
CA GLY A 83 12.07 -18.09 1.98
C GLY A 83 11.68 -18.31 3.44
N LEU A 84 12.66 -18.68 4.27
CA LEU A 84 12.50 -18.89 5.70
C LEU A 84 13.30 -17.81 6.42
N ASP A 85 12.62 -16.90 7.13
CA ASP A 85 13.28 -15.81 7.84
C ASP A 85 14.01 -16.35 9.09
N GLY A 86 15.21 -15.84 9.36
CA GLY A 86 16.03 -16.27 10.48
C GLY A 86 16.56 -17.71 10.39
N LEU A 87 16.52 -18.35 9.21
CA LEU A 87 17.07 -19.69 9.04
C LEU A 87 18.60 -19.65 9.08
N GLU A 88 19.17 -20.16 10.17
CA GLU A 88 20.61 -20.23 10.35
C GLU A 88 21.15 -21.57 9.80
N PRO A 89 22.11 -21.54 8.86
CA PRO A 89 22.55 -22.76 8.16
C PRO A 89 23.19 -23.82 9.06
N THR A 90 24.02 -23.45 10.03
CA THR A 90 24.76 -24.44 10.85
C THR A 90 23.84 -25.22 11.78
N LEU A 91 22.83 -24.56 12.36
CA LEU A 91 21.76 -25.16 13.13
C LEU A 91 20.90 -26.06 12.27
N THR A 92 20.55 -25.61 11.05
CA THR A 92 19.76 -26.41 10.11
C THR A 92 20.50 -27.70 9.76
N GLU A 93 21.79 -27.63 9.45
CA GLU A 93 22.64 -28.79 9.15
C GLU A 93 22.76 -29.74 10.33
N ARG A 94 22.97 -29.20 11.53
CA ARG A 94 22.97 -30.00 12.76
C ARG A 94 21.65 -30.74 12.94
N LEU A 95 20.51 -30.04 12.86
CA LEU A 95 19.19 -30.66 13.03
C LEU A 95 18.85 -31.67 11.93
N MET A 96 19.35 -31.47 10.71
CA MET A 96 19.26 -32.48 9.63
C MET A 96 20.09 -33.73 9.97
N SER A 97 21.31 -33.57 10.50
CA SER A 97 22.17 -34.69 10.91
C SER A 97 21.60 -35.47 12.11
N GLU A 98 20.90 -34.80 13.02
CA GLU A 98 20.16 -35.41 14.13
C GLU A 98 18.85 -36.09 13.69
N GLY A 99 18.52 -36.08 12.39
CA GLY A 99 17.30 -36.69 11.85
C GLY A 99 16.01 -35.92 12.15
N LYS A 100 16.10 -34.70 12.70
CA LYS A 100 14.93 -33.88 13.09
C LYS A 100 14.29 -33.13 11.93
N LEU A 101 15.02 -32.94 10.82
CA LEU A 101 14.56 -32.24 9.62
C LEU A 101 14.61 -33.15 8.38
N PRO A 102 13.85 -34.27 8.35
CA PRO A 102 13.96 -35.29 7.29
C PRO A 102 13.56 -34.76 5.91
N ASN A 103 12.60 -33.82 5.83
CA ASN A 103 12.18 -33.25 4.56
C ASN A 103 13.23 -32.31 3.95
N LEU A 104 13.90 -31.49 4.77
CA LEU A 104 15.00 -30.64 4.30
C LEU A 104 16.21 -31.49 3.91
N LYS A 105 16.50 -32.55 4.66
CA LYS A 105 17.56 -33.51 4.31
C LYS A 105 17.29 -34.15 2.94
N LYS A 106 16.06 -34.61 2.71
CA LYS A 106 15.64 -35.17 1.41
C LYS A 106 15.79 -34.15 0.27
N LEU A 107 15.42 -32.89 0.49
CA LEU A 107 15.58 -31.83 -0.52
C LEU A 107 17.05 -31.54 -0.82
N GLN A 108 17.92 -31.55 0.20
CA GLN A 108 19.37 -31.42 0.03
C GLN A 108 19.94 -32.55 -0.84
N GLU A 109 19.52 -33.79 -0.60
CA GLU A 109 20.01 -34.97 -1.34
C GLU A 109 19.49 -35.07 -2.78
N GLN A 110 18.25 -34.63 -3.02
CA GLN A 110 17.62 -34.68 -4.34
C GLN A 110 17.94 -33.49 -5.24
N GLY A 111 18.52 -32.43 -4.68
CA GLY A 111 18.74 -31.16 -5.35
C GLY A 111 20.15 -30.60 -5.18
N SER A 112 20.24 -29.29 -5.07
CA SER A 112 21.49 -28.59 -4.79
C SER A 112 21.35 -27.77 -3.52
N TYR A 113 22.40 -27.79 -2.71
CA TYR A 113 22.47 -27.07 -1.46
C TYR A 113 23.80 -26.33 -1.39
N SER A 114 23.74 -25.04 -1.08
CA SER A 114 24.92 -24.18 -0.93
C SER A 114 24.64 -23.09 0.09
N HIS A 115 25.67 -22.71 0.83
CA HIS A 115 25.64 -21.49 1.61
C HIS A 115 25.57 -20.27 0.68
N LEU A 116 24.70 -19.32 1.04
CA LEU A 116 24.58 -18.04 0.36
C LEU A 116 24.96 -16.93 1.32
N GLN A 117 25.59 -15.89 0.80
CA GLN A 117 25.86 -14.68 1.57
C GLN A 117 24.57 -13.85 1.70
N THR A 118 24.34 -13.29 2.88
CA THR A 118 23.25 -12.34 3.11
C THR A 118 23.61 -10.92 2.63
N THR A 119 22.62 -10.03 2.59
CA THR A 119 22.84 -8.61 2.32
C THR A 119 23.60 -7.93 3.45
N TYR A 120 24.23 -6.78 3.16
CA TYR A 120 24.74 -5.88 4.19
C TYR A 120 23.93 -4.57 4.16
N PRO A 121 23.24 -4.19 5.25
CA PRO A 121 23.13 -4.91 6.53
C PRO A 121 22.26 -6.18 6.46
N ALA A 122 22.49 -7.13 7.37
CA ALA A 122 21.80 -8.41 7.46
C ALA A 122 20.45 -8.26 8.18
N LEU A 123 19.58 -7.41 7.65
CA LEU A 123 18.25 -7.11 8.18
C LEU A 123 17.18 -7.66 7.23
N SER A 124 16.10 -8.23 7.78
CA SER A 124 14.97 -8.76 7.01
C SER A 124 14.47 -7.81 5.90
N PRO A 125 14.18 -6.50 6.14
CA PRO A 125 13.65 -5.62 5.09
C PRO A 125 14.65 -5.41 3.96
N VAL A 126 15.95 -5.48 4.26
CA VAL A 126 17.02 -5.33 3.28
C VAL A 126 17.17 -6.61 2.45
N ALA A 127 17.23 -7.77 3.10
CA ALA A 127 17.37 -9.07 2.46
C ALA A 127 16.17 -9.40 1.56
N TRP A 128 14.93 -9.20 2.04
CA TRP A 128 13.72 -9.44 1.26
C TRP A 128 13.56 -8.47 0.08
N SER A 129 14.00 -7.22 0.25
CA SER A 129 14.02 -6.25 -0.85
C SER A 129 15.04 -6.63 -1.92
N ALA A 130 16.24 -7.04 -1.52
CA ALA A 130 17.25 -7.50 -2.46
C ALA A 130 16.81 -8.77 -3.19
N PHE A 131 16.21 -9.73 -2.47
CA PHE A 131 15.67 -10.95 -3.06
C PHE A 131 14.57 -10.67 -4.10
N SER A 132 13.60 -9.79 -3.78
CA SER A 132 12.48 -9.49 -4.68
C SER A 132 12.87 -8.63 -5.89
N THR A 133 13.88 -7.76 -5.75
CA THR A 133 14.31 -6.84 -6.80
C THR A 133 15.52 -7.33 -7.60
N GLY A 134 16.27 -8.30 -7.10
CA GLY A 134 17.50 -8.80 -7.71
C GLY A 134 18.67 -7.80 -7.68
N VAL A 135 18.57 -6.74 -6.87
CA VAL A 135 19.61 -5.72 -6.74
C VAL A 135 20.00 -5.50 -5.28
N GLY A 136 21.18 -4.93 -5.03
CA GLY A 136 21.62 -4.63 -3.66
C GLY A 136 20.99 -3.36 -3.07
N PRO A 137 21.24 -3.08 -1.77
CA PRO A 137 20.60 -1.99 -1.01
C PRO A 137 20.80 -0.60 -1.61
N GLY A 138 21.96 -0.35 -2.19
CA GLY A 138 22.23 0.92 -2.88
C GLY A 138 21.32 1.21 -4.08
N ARG A 139 20.69 0.19 -4.68
CA ARG A 139 19.75 0.37 -5.80
C ARG A 139 18.29 0.37 -5.38
N HIS A 140 17.88 -0.48 -4.43
CA HIS A 140 16.50 -0.50 -3.95
C HIS A 140 16.21 0.49 -2.81
N ASN A 141 17.25 1.14 -2.26
CA ASN A 141 17.17 2.23 -1.29
C ASN A 141 16.47 1.88 0.04
N ILE A 142 16.50 0.60 0.43
CA ILE A 142 15.96 0.11 1.71
C ILE A 142 17.15 -0.38 2.53
N PHE A 143 17.36 0.23 3.70
CA PHE A 143 18.55 -0.01 4.53
C PHE A 143 18.22 -0.46 5.95
N ASP A 144 17.00 -0.18 6.43
CA ASP A 144 16.53 -0.53 7.77
C ASP A 144 14.99 -0.44 7.81
N PHE A 145 14.39 -0.91 8.89
CA PHE A 145 13.00 -0.64 9.25
C PHE A 145 12.74 0.82 9.58
N LEU A 146 13.77 1.51 10.08
CA LEU A 146 13.68 2.89 10.53
C LEU A 146 14.38 3.81 9.53
N SER A 147 13.67 4.85 9.10
CA SER A 147 14.28 6.00 8.45
C SER A 147 14.46 7.10 9.48
N ARG A 148 15.66 7.69 9.55
CA ARG A 148 15.86 8.90 10.35
C ARG A 148 15.01 10.02 9.78
N ASP A 149 14.16 10.61 10.62
CA ASP A 149 13.43 11.82 10.24
C ASP A 149 14.45 12.95 10.03
N ARG A 150 14.34 13.64 8.89
CA ARG A 150 15.20 14.77 8.52
C ARG A 150 14.41 16.06 8.64
N HIS A 151 13.73 16.25 9.76
CA HIS A 151 13.00 17.46 10.09
C HIS A 151 13.16 17.79 11.57
#